data_AF-A0A9E0WAV0-F1
#
_entry.id   AF-A0A9E0WAV0-F1
#
_cell.length_a   1.000
_cell.length_b   1.000
_cell.length_c   1.000
_cell.angle_alpha   90.00
_cell.angle_beta   90.00
_cell.angle_gamma   90.00
#
_symmetry.space_group_name_H-M   'P 1'
#
loop_
_entity.id
_entity.type
_entity.pdbx_description
1 polymer ?
#
loop_
_entity_poly.entity_id
_entity_poly.type
_entity_poly.pdbx_seq_one_letter_code
_entity_poly.pdbx_strand_id
1 'polypeptide(L)'
;MHLFMGNSEVTIDQKLSQEEWERKKFSLEMDFKERELQISKNRLKVEARRNILIGLLVPIIVALMTAVPAYINSVNQQALKQLEFEAQLITNSVKTGDPDQAAINLKFLIDSGLLGGKTAERVSKYLKNREPGVGRALPPG
;
A
#
# COMPACT_ATOMS: atom_id res chain seq x y z
N MET A 1 -88.05 -2.40 -50.25
CA MET A 1 -87.05 -3.41 -49.87
C MET A 1 -85.67 -2.90 -50.28
N HIS A 2 -85.12 -1.96 -49.52
CA HIS A 2 -83.74 -1.47 -49.59
C HIS A 2 -83.54 -0.62 -48.33
N LEU A 3 -82.31 -0.60 -47.79
CA LEU A 3 -81.80 0.17 -46.62
C LEU A 3 -81.67 -0.63 -45.30
N PHE A 4 -80.69 -1.54 -45.19
CA PHE A 4 -80.13 -2.00 -43.90
C PHE A 4 -78.68 -2.54 -44.01
N MET A 5 -77.83 -1.98 -44.88
CA MET A 5 -76.42 -2.44 -45.02
C MET A 5 -75.33 -1.41 -44.66
N GLY A 6 -75.66 -0.18 -44.26
CA GLY A 6 -74.65 0.87 -44.03
C GLY A 6 -74.05 1.00 -42.63
N ASN A 7 -74.58 0.30 -41.60
CA ASN A 7 -74.20 0.57 -40.20
C ASN A 7 -73.20 -0.44 -39.59
N SER A 8 -73.00 -1.60 -40.23
CA SER A 8 -72.08 -2.65 -39.75
C SER A 8 -70.63 -2.43 -40.21
N GLU A 9 -70.40 -1.83 -41.38
CA GLU A 9 -69.04 -1.56 -41.88
C GLU A 9 -68.31 -0.50 -41.05
N VAL A 10 -69.00 0.57 -40.65
CA VAL A 10 -68.42 1.67 -39.83
C VAL A 10 -67.91 1.17 -38.48
N THR A 11 -68.56 0.17 -37.88
CA THR A 11 -68.16 -0.37 -36.56
C THR A 11 -66.96 -1.31 -36.66
N ILE A 12 -66.78 -2.00 -37.79
CA ILE A 12 -65.65 -2.91 -38.01
C ILE A 12 -64.38 -2.11 -38.29
N ASP A 13 -64.47 -1.07 -39.12
CA ASP A 13 -63.35 -0.19 -39.45
C ASP A 13 -62.81 0.56 -38.23
N GLN A 14 -63.71 1.06 -37.37
CA GLN A 14 -63.33 1.69 -36.09
C GLN A 14 -62.60 0.74 -35.14
N LYS A 15 -63.05 -0.53 -35.05
CA LYS A 15 -62.39 -1.53 -34.20
C LYS A 15 -61.02 -1.94 -34.73
N LEU A 16 -60.88 -2.10 -36.05
CA LEU A 16 -59.58 -2.37 -36.68
C LEU A 16 -58.61 -1.21 -36.46
N SER A 17 -59.07 0.03 -36.64
CA SER A 17 -58.26 1.24 -36.39
C SER A 17 -57.81 1.34 -34.93
N GLN A 18 -58.69 1.00 -33.97
CA GLN A 18 -58.34 0.99 -32.56
C GLN A 18 -57.32 -0.11 -32.22
N GLU A 19 -57.48 -1.32 -32.78
CA GLU A 19 -56.54 -2.42 -32.56
C GLU A 19 -55.16 -2.12 -33.16
N GLU A 20 -55.11 -1.53 -34.36
CA GLU A 20 -53.85 -1.07 -34.97
C GLU A 20 -53.17 0.00 -34.14
N TRP A 21 -53.94 0.94 -33.59
CA TRP A 21 -53.42 1.97 -32.69
C TRP A 21 -52.87 1.38 -31.40
N GLU A 22 -53.58 0.43 -30.77
CA GLU A 22 -53.13 -0.26 -29.56
C GLU A 22 -51.87 -1.10 -29.81
N ARG A 23 -51.80 -1.83 -30.92
CA ARG A 23 -50.60 -2.58 -31.33
C ARG A 23 -49.40 -1.65 -31.56
N LYS A 24 -49.62 -0.53 -32.25
CA LYS A 24 -48.58 0.47 -32.50
C LYS A 24 -48.11 1.12 -31.20
N LYS A 25 -49.03 1.51 -30.33
CA LYS A 25 -48.71 2.03 -29.00
C LYS A 25 -47.90 1.03 -28.18
N PHE A 26 -48.34 -0.22 -28.13
CA PHE A 26 -47.64 -1.28 -27.41
C PHE A 26 -46.22 -1.52 -27.97
N SER A 27 -46.05 -1.52 -29.29
CA SER A 27 -44.72 -1.67 -29.90
C SER A 27 -43.77 -0.52 -29.56
N LEU A 28 -44.29 0.72 -29.50
CA LEU A 28 -43.52 1.90 -29.10
C LEU A 28 -43.16 1.87 -27.62
N GLU A 29 -44.08 1.46 -26.75
CA GLU A 29 -43.81 1.29 -25.32
C GLU A 29 -42.75 0.21 -25.07
N MET A 30 -42.79 -0.89 -25.82
CA MET A 30 -41.79 -1.95 -25.73
C MET A 30 -40.41 -1.50 -26.22
N ASP A 31 -40.32 -0.78 -27.34
CA ASP A 31 -39.06 -0.21 -27.83
C ASP A 31 -38.47 0.78 -26.83
N PHE A 32 -39.31 1.62 -26.22
CA PHE A 32 -38.87 2.57 -25.21
C PHE A 32 -38.32 1.87 -23.95
N LYS A 33 -39.05 0.87 -23.43
CA LYS A 33 -38.59 0.06 -22.28
C LYS A 33 -37.29 -0.66 -22.57
N GLU A 34 -37.12 -1.20 -23.77
CA GLU A 34 -35.87 -1.87 -24.15
C GLU A 34 -34.68 -0.89 -24.15
N ARG A 35 -34.86 0.32 -24.71
CA ARG A 35 -33.83 1.36 -24.68
C ARG A 35 -33.49 1.81 -23.27
N GLU A 36 -34.47 2.01 -22.40
CA GLU A 36 -34.24 2.35 -20.99
C GLU A 36 -33.45 1.25 -20.27
N LEU A 37 -33.80 -0.02 -20.53
CA LEU A 37 -33.16 -1.16 -19.93
C LEU A 37 -31.71 -1.31 -20.41
N GLN A 38 -31.42 -1.02 -21.69
CA GLN A 38 -30.07 -0.96 -22.22
C GLN A 38 -29.26 0.18 -21.59
N ILE A 39 -29.84 1.37 -21.44
CA ILE A 39 -29.20 2.51 -20.77
C ILE A 39 -28.88 2.16 -19.30
N SER A 40 -29.83 1.56 -18.59
CA SER A 40 -29.66 1.13 -17.20
C SER A 40 -28.55 0.07 -17.05
N LYS A 41 -28.54 -0.97 -17.90
CA LYS A 41 -27.47 -1.98 -17.94
C LYS A 41 -26.10 -1.36 -18.20
N ASN A 42 -26.01 -0.38 -19.10
CA ASN A 42 -24.75 0.30 -19.40
C ASN A 42 -24.27 1.15 -18.22
N ARG A 43 -25.16 1.85 -17.51
CA ARG A 43 -24.82 2.59 -16.28
C ARG A 43 -24.28 1.65 -15.21
N LEU A 44 -24.97 0.54 -14.95
CA LEU A 44 -24.53 -0.46 -13.97
C LEU A 44 -23.17 -1.07 -14.33
N LYS A 45 -22.90 -1.35 -15.61
CA LYS A 45 -21.59 -1.85 -16.06
C LYS A 45 -20.48 -0.81 -15.84
N VAL A 46 -20.75 0.45 -16.13
CA VAL A 46 -19.78 1.55 -15.92
C VAL A 46 -19.52 1.75 -14.43
N GLU A 47 -20.55 1.74 -13.60
CA GLU A 47 -20.43 1.87 -12.13
C GLU A 47 -19.71 0.67 -11.52
N ALA A 48 -20.05 -0.56 -11.93
CA ALA A 48 -19.38 -1.77 -11.46
C ALA A 48 -17.89 -1.74 -11.82
N ARG A 49 -17.55 -1.37 -13.06
CA ARG A 49 -16.13 -1.21 -13.46
C ARG A 49 -15.42 -0.15 -12.63
N ARG A 50 -16.03 1.02 -12.43
CA ARG A 50 -15.46 2.09 -11.61
C ARG A 50 -15.25 1.64 -10.16
N ASN A 51 -16.26 1.00 -9.57
CA ASN A 51 -16.20 0.55 -8.17
C ASN A 51 -15.19 -0.58 -7.99
N ILE A 52 -15.06 -1.51 -8.94
CA ILE A 52 -14.01 -2.54 -8.92
C ILE A 52 -12.62 -1.89 -9.01
N LEU A 53 -12.44 -0.90 -9.90
CA LEU A 53 -11.18 -0.18 -10.03
C LEU A 53 -10.82 0.56 -8.74
N ILE A 54 -11.76 1.28 -8.14
CA ILE A 54 -11.54 1.97 -6.87
C ILE A 54 -11.23 0.97 -5.75
N GLY A 55 -12.01 -0.13 -5.67
CA GLY A 55 -11.84 -1.19 -4.69
C GLY A 55 -10.50 -1.92 -4.77
N LEU A 56 -9.86 -1.93 -5.94
CA LEU A 56 -8.52 -2.50 -6.13
C LEU A 56 -7.40 -1.47 -5.91
N LEU A 57 -7.52 -0.28 -6.49
CA LEU A 57 -6.44 0.71 -6.49
C LEU A 57 -6.24 1.36 -5.13
N VAL A 58 -7.32 1.64 -4.39
CA VAL A 58 -7.22 2.32 -3.09
C VAL A 58 -6.45 1.47 -2.07
N PRO A 59 -6.75 0.18 -1.86
CA PRO A 59 -5.97 -0.65 -0.94
C PRO A 59 -4.50 -0.78 -1.32
N ILE A 60 -4.18 -0.85 -2.62
CA ILE A 60 -2.79 -0.93 -3.10
C ILE A 60 -2.03 0.35 -2.73
N ILE A 61 -2.62 1.52 -2.97
CA ILE A 61 -2.00 2.81 -2.63
C ILE A 61 -1.76 2.89 -1.11
N VAL A 62 -2.77 2.55 -0.30
CA VAL A 62 -2.65 2.55 1.16
C VAL A 62 -1.56 1.57 1.65
N ALA A 63 -1.50 0.38 1.06
CA ALA A 63 -0.46 -0.60 1.40
C ALA A 63 0.95 -0.09 1.05
N LEU A 64 1.13 0.56 -0.09
CA LEU A 64 2.41 1.15 -0.48
C LEU A 64 2.82 2.32 0.43
N MET A 65 1.86 3.16 0.84
CA MET A 65 2.12 4.27 1.77
C MET A 65 2.64 3.80 3.12
N THR A 66 2.23 2.62 3.59
CA THR A 66 2.67 2.07 4.88
C THR A 66 3.93 1.19 4.75
N ALA A 67 4.06 0.41 3.68
CA ALA A 67 5.16 -0.51 3.49
C ALA A 67 6.51 0.20 3.25
N VAL A 68 6.53 1.27 2.45
CA VAL A 68 7.79 1.95 2.09
C VAL A 68 8.47 2.60 3.31
N PRO A 69 7.79 3.40 4.14
CA PRO A 69 8.40 3.96 5.34
C PRO A 69 8.79 2.88 6.35
N ALA A 70 8.01 1.80 6.48
CA ALA A 70 8.34 0.70 7.39
C ALA A 70 9.65 0.01 6.99
N TYR A 71 9.88 -0.20 5.69
CA TYR A 71 11.12 -0.77 5.19
C TYR A 71 12.33 0.15 5.47
N ILE A 72 12.22 1.44 5.12
CA ILE A 72 13.29 2.43 5.38
C ILE A 72 13.60 2.51 6.88
N ASN A 73 12.55 2.56 7.71
CA ASN A 73 12.70 2.61 9.15
C ASN A 73 13.37 1.34 9.70
N SER A 74 13.05 0.15 9.17
CA SER A 74 13.70 -1.10 9.59
C SER A 74 15.21 -1.07 9.34
N VAL A 75 15.64 -0.61 8.16
CA VAL A 75 17.08 -0.51 7.83
C VAL A 75 17.78 0.51 8.75
N ASN A 76 17.16 1.68 8.95
CA ASN A 76 17.71 2.71 9.83
C ASN A 76 17.78 2.26 11.29
N GLN A 77 16.75 1.56 11.77
CA GLN A 77 16.75 1.01 13.14
C GLN A 77 17.82 -0.06 13.33
N GLN A 78 18.09 -0.89 12.31
CA GLN A 78 19.16 -1.88 12.38
C GLN A 78 20.53 -1.19 12.51
N ALA A 79 20.77 -0.15 11.72
CA ALA A 79 22.02 0.62 11.81
C ALA A 79 22.17 1.33 13.17
N LEU A 80 21.11 1.93 13.70
CA LEU A 80 21.12 2.58 15.02
C LEU A 80 21.37 1.57 16.14
N LYS A 81 20.69 0.43 16.13
CA LYS A 81 20.90 -0.64 17.12
C LYS A 81 22.32 -1.18 17.09
N GLN A 82 22.91 -1.32 15.90
CA GLN A 82 24.29 -1.72 15.78
C GLN A 82 25.23 -0.67 16.39
N LEU A 83 25.02 0.62 16.10
CA LEU A 83 25.82 1.69 16.70
C LEU A 83 25.69 1.76 18.22
N GLU A 84 24.47 1.62 18.76
CA GLU A 84 24.22 1.57 20.20
C GLU A 84 24.92 0.38 20.85
N PHE A 85 24.82 -0.80 20.24
CA PHE A 85 25.50 -2.01 20.71
C PHE A 85 27.03 -1.84 20.72
N GLU A 86 27.61 -1.36 19.62
CA GLU A 86 29.05 -1.10 19.53
C GLU A 86 29.51 -0.07 20.56
N ALA A 87 28.73 1.01 20.76
CA ALA A 87 29.03 2.03 21.76
C ALA A 87 29.01 1.47 23.19
N GLN A 88 28.05 0.60 23.51
CA GLN A 88 27.96 -0.08 24.81
C GLN A 88 29.16 -1.01 25.03
N LEU A 89 29.54 -1.80 24.03
CA LEU A 89 30.71 -2.68 24.10
C LEU A 89 32.00 -1.90 24.33
N ILE A 90 32.21 -0.81 23.58
CA ILE A 90 33.36 0.08 23.76
C ILE A 90 33.36 0.66 25.18
N THR A 91 32.22 1.18 25.63
CA THR A 91 32.08 1.75 26.98
C THR A 91 32.42 0.73 28.06
N ASN A 92 31.93 -0.50 27.94
CA ASN A 92 32.22 -1.56 28.90
C ASN A 92 33.68 -2.00 28.84
N SER A 93 34.28 -2.00 27.65
CA SER A 93 35.69 -2.37 27.47
C SER A 93 36.66 -1.38 28.12
N VAL A 94 36.28 -0.10 28.21
CA VAL A 94 37.10 0.95 28.85
C VAL A 94 36.81 1.16 30.33
N LYS A 95 35.78 0.51 30.90
CA LYS A 95 35.42 0.55 32.34
C LYS A 95 36.29 -0.40 33.18
N THR A 96 37.60 -0.42 32.93
CA THR A 96 38.57 -1.28 33.61
C THR A 96 39.37 -0.55 34.68
N GLY A 97 39.34 0.79 34.70
CA GLY A 97 40.26 1.61 35.50
C GLY A 97 41.72 1.59 35.01
N ASP A 98 42.12 0.59 34.24
CA ASP A 98 43.44 0.44 33.63
C ASP A 98 43.40 0.69 32.10
N PRO A 99 44.11 1.71 31.59
CA PRO A 99 44.23 1.98 30.16
C PRO A 99 44.78 0.81 29.35
N ASP A 100 45.73 0.04 29.87
CA ASP A 100 46.34 -1.05 29.12
C ASP A 100 45.38 -2.22 28.93
N GLN A 101 44.71 -2.62 30.02
CA GLN A 101 43.63 -3.59 29.96
C GLN A 101 42.49 -3.14 29.03
N ALA A 102 42.14 -1.85 29.03
CA ALA A 102 41.10 -1.31 28.15
C ALA A 102 41.43 -1.55 26.66
N ALA A 103 42.69 -1.41 26.24
CA ALA A 103 43.06 -1.72 24.86
C ALA A 103 43.06 -3.21 24.54
N ILE A 104 43.42 -4.08 25.48
CA ILE A 104 43.34 -5.52 25.27
C ILE A 104 41.89 -5.89 24.97
N ASN A 105 40.94 -5.36 25.75
CA ASN A 105 39.51 -5.56 25.54
C ASN A 105 39.05 -4.98 24.19
N LEU A 106 39.42 -3.74 23.87
CA LEU A 106 39.04 -3.12 22.59
C LEU A 106 39.63 -3.85 21.38
N LYS A 107 40.86 -4.35 21.48
CA LYS A 107 41.50 -5.17 20.46
C LYS A 107 40.75 -6.49 20.27
N PHE A 108 40.40 -7.16 21.37
CA PHE A 108 39.58 -8.37 21.32
C PHE A 108 38.23 -8.12 20.61
N LEU A 109 37.56 -6.99 20.87
CA LEU A 109 36.30 -6.67 20.19
C LEU A 109 36.46 -6.47 18.68
N ILE A 110 37.60 -5.93 18.23
CA ILE A 110 37.93 -5.83 16.79
C ILE A 110 38.22 -7.22 16.23
N ASP A 111 39.09 -7.98 16.88
CA ASP A 111 39.57 -9.28 16.40
C ASP A 111 38.44 -10.33 16.34
N SER A 112 37.46 -10.23 17.24
CA SER A 112 36.25 -11.06 17.25
C SER A 112 35.17 -10.61 16.26
N GLY A 113 35.35 -9.46 15.60
CA GLY A 113 34.35 -8.90 14.67
C GLY A 113 33.12 -8.30 15.36
N LEU A 114 33.15 -8.10 16.68
CA LEU A 114 32.07 -7.44 17.43
C LEU A 114 31.99 -5.94 17.15
N LEU A 115 33.11 -5.33 16.75
CA LEU A 115 33.13 -3.98 16.17
C LEU A 115 33.32 -4.09 14.65
N GLY A 116 32.46 -3.42 13.90
CA GLY A 116 32.50 -3.42 12.43
C GLY A 116 32.82 -2.07 11.79
N GLY A 117 33.09 -2.11 10.48
CA GLY A 117 33.16 -0.95 9.60
C GLY A 117 34.00 0.22 10.14
N LYS A 118 33.41 1.43 10.08
CA LYS A 118 34.08 2.68 10.49
C LYS A 118 34.45 2.70 11.97
N THR A 119 33.70 1.99 12.82
CA THR A 119 33.98 1.94 14.26
C THR A 119 35.27 1.16 14.51
N ALA A 120 35.39 -0.04 13.93
CA ALA A 120 36.60 -0.86 14.02
C ALA A 120 37.84 -0.12 13.48
N GLU A 121 37.72 0.57 12.34
CA GLU A 121 38.81 1.37 11.76
C GLU A 121 39.28 2.48 12.72
N ARG A 122 38.34 3.22 13.32
CA ARG A 122 38.65 4.32 14.26
C ARG A 122 39.31 3.80 15.53
N VAL A 123 38.78 2.71 16.10
CA VAL A 123 39.36 2.10 17.31
C VAL A 123 40.73 1.50 17.00
N SER A 124 40.89 0.80 15.88
CA SER A 124 42.20 0.26 15.44
C SER A 124 43.23 1.38 15.27
N LYS A 125 42.85 2.51 14.66
CA LYS A 125 43.72 3.69 14.52
C LYS A 125 44.10 4.28 15.89
N TYR A 126 43.16 4.37 16.82
CA TYR A 126 43.43 4.81 18.19
C TYR A 126 44.45 3.89 18.89
N LEU A 127 44.24 2.57 18.82
CA LEU A 127 45.11 1.59 19.46
C LEU A 127 46.54 1.58 18.90
N LYS A 128 46.71 1.84 17.59
CA LYS A 128 48.05 1.93 16.96
C LYS A 128 48.87 3.14 17.40
N ASN A 129 48.19 4.25 17.72
CA ASN A 129 48.84 5.52 18.01
C ASN A 129 48.93 5.83 19.52
N ARG A 130 48.41 4.97 20.38
CA ARG A 130 48.45 5.20 21.82
C ARG A 130 49.84 4.89 22.39
N GLU A 131 50.18 5.57 23.48
CA GLU A 131 51.31 5.20 24.33
C GLU A 131 50.87 4.20 25.42
N PRO A 132 51.67 3.18 25.78
CA PRO A 132 51.36 2.27 26.89
C PRO A 132 51.14 3.02 28.21
N GLY A 133 50.19 2.56 29.02
CA GLY A 133 49.83 3.19 30.30
C GLY A 133 49.09 4.52 30.20
N VAL A 134 48.88 5.05 29.00
CA VAL A 134 48.18 6.32 28.76
C VAL A 134 46.91 6.07 27.94
N GLY A 135 45.76 6.57 28.39
CA GLY A 135 44.53 6.43 27.62
C GLY A 135 43.26 6.78 28.36
N ARG A 136 42.13 6.64 27.65
CA ARG A 136 40.79 6.83 28.20
C ARG A 136 40.35 5.53 28.87
N ALA A 137 40.60 5.42 30.17
CA ALA A 137 39.96 4.44 31.04
C ALA A 137 38.90 5.15 31.89
N LEU A 138 37.74 4.53 32.00
CA LEU A 138 36.72 4.95 32.95
C LEU A 138 36.92 4.15 34.25
N PRO A 139 36.67 4.76 35.42
CA PRO A 139 36.67 4.02 36.66
C PRO A 139 35.66 2.86 36.60
N PRO A 140 35.94 1.73 37.26
CA PRO A 140 34.94 0.69 37.44
C PRO A 140 33.73 1.30 38.16
N GLY A 141 32.55 1.13 37.57
CA GLY A 141 31.28 1.57 38.14
C GLY A 141 30.72 0.59 39.14
#